data_AF-A0A3Q8CYE4-F1
#
_entry.id   AF-A0A3Q8CYE4-F1
#
_cell.length_a   1.000
_cell.length_b   1.000
_cell.length_c   1.000
_cell.angle_alpha   90.00
_cell.angle_beta   90.00
_cell.angle_gamma   90.00
#
_symmetry.space_group_name_H-M   'P 1'
#
loop_
_entity.id
_entity.type
_entity.pdbx_description
1 polymer ?
#
loop_
_entity_poly.entity_id
_entity_poly.type
_entity_poly.pdbx_seq_one_letter_code
_entity_poly.pdbx_strand_id
1 'polypeptide(L)'
;MIVTLFFIVGIITGITKANADSYDITNYDVNATVQQDGSVWLTQKIKYDFDGSFHGVYYNQDINGIGSASDVSVETIENGNVKKIPLSDKKVNNTFSQTQSEKQLKLKVYHNVEDKEVTFVYRYLLHGVVKNYEDTAELNWKIIGTHWDVALNNVKINIVLPQKNITQLQAWTHGELSGNTIVSKKQGNVKISLKRNPANTFVESHIVFPTSVTPLNQNTSNQKVLKTIQKKEKKLALEANEARKREERNKSFFKKIMVFLTVILIILWFIWRYRNPGHKMKKMPPIVHSYDIPSTSAEVTQVIYKNKKPDATAFSSFILDLASRHQVEIAESDKKKKDFNVILKDTTLIRDYSIFRVLFNTVGDGNKFTLSELKKFGKKKKEGDQLFSAYSLWQTNVLANAEKVGFKDDKNISLRKKTLAWVITVTILAVSTLFLLASNIVAFSSLLVFYAIFVYSGIRYYRVRSPYSERGQEMKYQIMCFRKMLDDIGNFDMKKVGDLVLWEQILPYAVSLGLASKVIAALKVNFDTAELTTMGVYYPILIGGNWNFNDTLTTSLGSAITNYNSSSSGGSSGGFSGGSSGGFGGGSGGGAF
;
A
#
# COMPACT_ATOMS: atom_id res chain seq x y z
N MET A 1 -10.34 13.42 -3.09
CA MET A 1 -10.75 12.26 -3.91
C MET A 1 -9.57 11.69 -4.69
N ILE A 2 -8.73 12.52 -5.34
CA ILE A 2 -7.55 12.03 -6.08
C ILE A 2 -6.43 11.55 -5.13
N VAL A 3 -6.23 12.21 -3.98
CA VAL A 3 -5.26 11.76 -2.95
C VAL A 3 -5.65 10.41 -2.33
N THR A 4 -6.94 10.07 -2.32
CA THR A 4 -7.48 8.85 -1.71
C THR A 4 -7.48 7.67 -2.69
N LEU A 5 -7.58 7.95 -3.99
CA LEU A 5 -7.47 6.93 -5.04
C LEU A 5 -6.01 6.51 -5.27
N PHE A 6 -5.05 7.44 -5.11
CA PHE A 6 -3.61 7.11 -5.16
C PHE A 6 -3.15 6.24 -4.00
N PHE A 7 -3.80 6.32 -2.83
CA PHE A 7 -3.50 5.43 -1.70
C PHE A 7 -4.02 4.00 -1.92
N ILE A 8 -5.02 3.80 -2.79
CA ILE A 8 -5.63 2.49 -3.08
C ILE A 8 -5.02 1.88 -4.35
N VAL A 9 -4.67 2.68 -5.37
CA VAL A 9 -4.02 2.21 -6.59
C VAL A 9 -2.51 2.00 -6.37
N GLY A 10 -1.86 2.78 -5.50
CA GLY A 10 -0.46 2.54 -5.10
C GLY A 10 -0.23 1.23 -4.35
N ILE A 11 -1.29 0.64 -3.77
CA ILE A 11 -1.26 -0.70 -3.17
C ILE A 11 -1.42 -1.81 -4.23
N ILE A 12 -1.98 -1.51 -5.41
CA ILE A 12 -2.33 -2.50 -6.43
C ILE A 12 -1.30 -2.56 -7.59
N THR A 13 -0.54 -1.49 -7.87
CA THR A 13 0.39 -1.46 -9.01
C THR A 13 1.88 -1.39 -8.62
N GLY A 14 2.21 -1.59 -7.34
CA GLY A 14 3.58 -1.58 -6.80
C GLY A 14 4.22 -2.96 -6.62
N ILE A 15 3.77 -3.97 -7.36
CA ILE A 15 4.39 -5.31 -7.34
C ILE A 15 4.59 -5.76 -8.79
N THR A 16 5.52 -5.13 -9.51
CA THR A 16 6.36 -5.96 -10.35
C THR A 16 7.25 -6.71 -9.37
N LYS A 17 6.82 -7.91 -8.95
CA LYS A 17 7.75 -8.89 -8.39
C LYS A 17 8.83 -9.02 -9.45
N ALA A 18 9.98 -8.40 -9.24
CA ALA A 18 11.18 -9.01 -9.75
C ALA A 18 11.16 -10.40 -9.11
N ASN A 19 10.94 -11.45 -9.91
CA ASN A 19 11.15 -12.82 -9.46
C ASN A 19 12.65 -12.95 -9.22
N ALA A 20 13.10 -12.47 -8.07
CA ALA A 20 14.37 -12.84 -7.51
C ALA A 20 14.20 -14.26 -6.99
N ASP A 21 15.10 -15.16 -7.39
CA ASP A 21 15.13 -16.51 -6.83
C ASP A 21 15.14 -16.41 -5.30
N SER A 22 14.22 -17.14 -4.67
CA SER A 22 14.03 -17.12 -3.23
C SER A 22 13.80 -18.54 -2.72
N TYR A 23 14.02 -18.75 -1.43
CA TYR A 23 13.78 -20.04 -0.82
C TYR A 23 13.38 -19.88 0.63
N ASP A 24 12.59 -20.82 1.12
CA ASP A 24 12.18 -20.91 2.52
C ASP A 24 12.63 -22.24 3.11
N ILE A 25 13.03 -22.23 4.39
CA ILE A 25 13.24 -23.47 5.16
C ILE A 25 11.94 -23.78 5.90
N THR A 26 11.18 -24.74 5.38
CA THR A 26 9.83 -25.07 5.87
C THR A 26 9.85 -26.03 7.06
N ASN A 27 10.88 -26.88 7.14
CA ASN A 27 11.11 -27.81 8.24
C ASN A 27 12.59 -27.94 8.58
N TYR A 28 12.89 -27.98 9.88
CA TYR A 28 14.24 -28.19 10.40
C TYR A 28 14.19 -29.18 11.56
N ASP A 29 14.66 -30.40 11.32
CA ASP A 29 14.62 -31.49 12.29
C ASP A 29 16.03 -31.95 12.65
N VAL A 30 16.36 -31.96 13.93
CA VAL A 30 17.65 -32.42 14.46
C VAL A 30 17.43 -33.58 15.42
N ASN A 31 18.18 -34.66 15.22
CA ASN A 31 18.31 -35.74 16.19
C ASN A 31 19.79 -35.89 16.57
N ALA A 32 20.10 -35.67 17.84
CA ALA A 32 21.45 -35.72 18.40
C ALA A 32 21.52 -36.85 19.42
N THR A 33 22.27 -37.91 19.12
CA THR A 33 22.39 -39.09 20.00
C THR A 33 23.75 -39.09 20.67
N VAL A 34 23.76 -38.75 21.96
CA VAL A 34 24.95 -38.73 22.81
C VAL A 34 25.42 -40.17 23.06
N GLN A 35 26.73 -40.40 22.91
CA GLN A 35 27.39 -41.68 23.13
C GLN A 35 28.01 -41.75 24.53
N GLN A 36 28.38 -42.95 24.98
CA GLN A 36 28.99 -43.15 26.30
C GLN A 36 30.38 -42.50 26.45
N ASP A 37 31.06 -42.22 25.33
CA ASP A 37 32.35 -41.50 25.29
C ASP A 37 32.18 -39.97 25.19
N GLY A 38 30.94 -39.46 25.22
CA GLY A 38 30.66 -38.03 25.13
C GLY A 38 30.64 -37.45 23.71
N SER A 39 30.87 -38.27 22.68
CA SER A 39 30.62 -37.90 21.28
C SER A 39 29.12 -37.86 20.98
N VAL A 40 28.73 -37.19 19.89
CA VAL A 40 27.33 -37.05 19.49
C VAL A 40 27.15 -37.40 18.03
N TRP A 41 26.35 -38.43 17.75
CA TRP A 41 25.84 -38.70 16.41
C TRP A 41 24.73 -37.72 16.08
N LEU A 42 25.00 -36.83 15.13
CA LEU A 42 24.03 -35.87 14.64
C LEU A 42 23.35 -36.38 13.37
N THR A 43 22.04 -36.22 13.29
CA THR A 43 21.27 -36.26 12.04
C THR A 43 20.45 -34.99 11.94
N GLN A 44 20.75 -34.16 10.94
CA GLN A 44 20.09 -32.89 10.69
C GLN A 44 19.37 -32.96 9.35
N LYS A 45 18.06 -32.74 9.35
CA LYS A 45 17.21 -32.71 8.15
C LYS A 45 16.70 -31.30 7.94
N ILE A 46 16.92 -30.75 6.76
CA ILE A 46 16.54 -29.39 6.41
C ILE A 46 15.73 -29.44 5.12
N LYS A 47 14.46 -29.08 5.20
CA LYS A 47 13.57 -29.01 4.04
C LYS A 47 13.57 -27.59 3.49
N TYR A 48 14.04 -27.45 2.27
CA TYR A 48 14.01 -26.22 1.50
C TYR A 48 12.83 -26.26 0.54
N ASP A 49 12.16 -25.13 0.39
CA ASP A 49 11.18 -24.85 -0.66
C ASP A 49 11.77 -23.75 -1.55
N PHE A 50 12.15 -24.12 -2.78
CA PHE A 50 12.82 -23.23 -3.72
C PHE A 50 11.78 -22.61 -4.68
N ASP A 51 11.82 -21.30 -4.83
CA ASP A 51 11.08 -20.50 -5.82
C ASP A 51 12.12 -19.78 -6.68
N GLY A 52 12.55 -20.42 -7.76
CA GLY A 52 13.67 -20.02 -8.60
C GLY A 52 14.69 -21.13 -8.86
N SER A 53 15.74 -20.78 -9.60
CA SER A 53 16.84 -21.68 -9.96
C SER A 53 18.02 -21.60 -8.99
N PHE A 54 18.40 -22.72 -8.38
CA PHE A 54 19.53 -22.82 -7.45
C PHE A 54 20.49 -23.94 -7.83
N HIS A 55 21.76 -23.77 -7.45
CA HIS A 55 22.86 -24.70 -7.70
C HIS A 55 23.19 -25.58 -6.47
N GLY A 56 22.60 -25.28 -5.33
CA GLY A 56 22.58 -26.16 -4.16
C GLY A 56 22.50 -25.42 -2.84
N VAL A 57 23.00 -26.06 -1.79
CA VAL A 57 22.94 -25.54 -0.43
C VAL A 57 24.29 -25.64 0.28
N TYR A 58 24.51 -24.79 1.26
CA TYR A 58 25.68 -24.87 2.12
C TYR A 58 25.27 -24.87 3.58
N TYR A 59 26.06 -25.56 4.39
CA TYR A 59 25.89 -25.60 5.83
C TYR A 59 27.26 -25.61 6.51
N ASN A 60 27.44 -24.68 7.44
CA ASN A 60 28.65 -24.52 8.23
C ASN A 60 28.31 -24.87 9.68
N GLN A 61 28.95 -25.91 10.21
CA GLN A 61 28.88 -26.29 11.62
C GLN A 61 30.07 -25.66 12.34
N ASP A 62 29.80 -24.81 13.33
CA ASP A 62 30.79 -24.32 14.27
C ASP A 62 31.14 -25.42 15.27
N ILE A 63 32.43 -25.76 15.31
CA ILE A 63 33.04 -26.77 16.18
C ILE A 63 34.12 -26.15 17.08
N ASN A 64 34.18 -24.82 17.16
CA ASN A 64 35.12 -24.12 18.02
C ASN A 64 34.88 -24.48 19.50
N GLY A 65 35.91 -24.97 20.18
CA GLY A 65 35.84 -25.37 21.59
C GLY A 65 35.41 -26.83 21.82
N ILE A 66 35.18 -27.61 20.76
CA ILE A 66 35.07 -29.07 20.82
C ILE A 66 36.22 -29.73 20.03
N GLY A 67 36.21 -31.06 19.89
CA GLY A 67 37.29 -31.80 19.22
C GLY A 67 37.27 -31.64 17.70
N SER A 68 36.55 -32.53 17.03
CA SER A 68 36.47 -32.61 15.57
C SER A 68 35.10 -33.14 15.13
N ALA A 69 34.81 -33.05 13.84
CA ALA A 69 33.76 -33.82 13.22
C ALA A 69 34.36 -34.97 12.41
N SER A 70 33.67 -36.11 12.34
CA SER A 70 34.03 -37.25 11.49
C SER A 70 32.78 -37.91 10.90
N ASP A 71 32.99 -38.89 10.01
CA ASP A 71 31.92 -39.75 9.48
C ASP A 71 30.78 -38.99 8.78
N VAL A 72 31.15 -37.93 8.07
CA VAL A 72 30.21 -37.06 7.35
C VAL A 72 29.57 -37.80 6.18
N SER A 73 28.25 -37.77 6.14
CA SER A 73 27.45 -38.24 5.00
C SER A 73 26.30 -37.28 4.71
N VAL A 74 25.95 -37.18 3.43
CA VAL A 74 24.89 -36.30 2.94
C VAL A 74 23.92 -37.11 2.07
N GLU A 75 22.63 -36.90 2.30
CA GLU A 75 21.54 -37.50 1.52
C GLU A 75 20.55 -36.41 1.11
N THR A 76 19.86 -36.57 -0.02
CA THR A 76 18.67 -35.78 -0.36
C THR A 76 17.43 -36.65 -0.29
N ILE A 77 16.29 -36.05 0.07
CA ILE A 77 14.97 -36.66 -0.01
C ILE A 77 14.09 -35.78 -0.90
N GLU A 78 13.61 -36.37 -1.99
CA GLU A 78 12.75 -35.74 -2.99
C GLU A 78 11.59 -36.69 -3.28
N ASN A 79 10.34 -36.24 -3.09
CA ASN A 79 9.14 -37.06 -3.29
C ASN A 79 9.17 -38.43 -2.57
N GLY A 80 9.81 -38.48 -1.39
CA GLY A 80 9.98 -39.70 -0.59
C GLY A 80 11.15 -40.60 -1.02
N ASN A 81 11.81 -40.31 -2.14
CA ASN A 81 12.99 -41.04 -2.60
C ASN A 81 14.25 -40.49 -1.92
N VAL A 82 15.02 -41.39 -1.28
CA VAL A 82 16.29 -41.04 -0.65
C VAL A 82 17.44 -41.27 -1.62
N LYS A 83 18.28 -40.26 -1.84
CA LYS A 83 19.47 -40.33 -2.70
C LYS A 83 20.71 -39.97 -1.91
N LYS A 84 21.73 -40.83 -1.93
CA LYS A 84 23.04 -40.53 -1.35
C LYS A 84 23.79 -39.54 -2.24
N ILE A 85 24.41 -38.53 -1.62
CA ILE A 85 25.24 -37.55 -2.31
C ILE A 85 26.70 -37.90 -2.01
N PRO A 86 27.50 -38.35 -3.00
CA PRO A 86 28.90 -38.71 -2.79
C PRO A 86 29.79 -37.47 -2.58
N LEU A 87 30.88 -37.67 -1.83
CA LEU A 87 31.93 -36.68 -1.64
C LEU A 87 32.72 -36.49 -2.95
N SER A 88 32.89 -35.24 -3.40
CA SER A 88 33.71 -34.89 -4.56
C SER A 88 34.15 -33.43 -4.50
N ASP A 89 35.43 -33.18 -4.76
CA ASP A 89 35.99 -31.83 -4.88
C ASP A 89 35.72 -31.18 -6.24
N LYS A 90 35.35 -32.00 -7.22
CA LYS A 90 34.85 -31.51 -8.51
C LYS A 90 33.42 -31.05 -8.25
N LYS A 91 33.17 -29.74 -8.35
CA LYS A 91 31.90 -29.02 -8.10
C LYS A 91 30.78 -29.45 -9.07
N VAL A 92 30.45 -30.73 -9.06
CA VAL A 92 29.57 -31.40 -10.03
C VAL A 92 28.19 -31.57 -9.39
N ASN A 93 27.14 -31.53 -10.21
CA ASN A 93 25.78 -31.72 -9.73
C ASN A 93 25.61 -33.09 -9.05
N ASN A 94 24.87 -33.13 -7.94
CA ASN A 94 24.68 -34.28 -7.06
C ASN A 94 25.95 -34.77 -6.37
N THR A 95 26.85 -33.87 -5.98
CA THR A 95 27.97 -34.18 -5.09
C THR A 95 28.03 -33.19 -3.94
N PHE A 96 28.78 -33.50 -2.89
CA PHE A 96 29.09 -32.53 -1.84
C PHE A 96 30.59 -32.41 -1.66
N SER A 97 31.05 -31.24 -1.22
CA SER A 97 32.41 -31.03 -0.74
C SER A 97 32.38 -30.71 0.75
N GLN A 98 33.49 -31.01 1.41
CA GLN A 98 33.67 -30.71 2.83
C GLN A 98 35.03 -30.09 3.08
N THR A 99 35.11 -29.17 4.04
CA THR A 99 36.37 -28.63 4.52
C THR A 99 36.27 -28.46 6.03
N GLN A 100 37.25 -28.96 6.76
CA GLN A 100 37.29 -28.89 8.22
C GLN A 100 38.53 -28.12 8.68
N SER A 101 38.30 -27.17 9.57
CA SER A 101 39.33 -26.45 10.34
C SER A 101 39.11 -26.71 11.83
N GLU A 102 39.98 -26.21 12.70
CA GLU A 102 39.79 -26.29 14.16
C GLU A 102 38.49 -25.62 14.65
N LYS A 103 37.91 -24.71 13.87
CA LYS A 103 36.74 -23.91 14.28
C LYS A 103 35.46 -24.28 13.56
N GLN A 104 35.54 -24.84 12.35
CA GLN A 104 34.36 -25.07 11.51
C GLN A 104 34.51 -26.32 10.64
N LEU A 105 33.41 -27.06 10.52
CA LEU A 105 33.13 -27.98 9.43
C LEU A 105 32.23 -27.26 8.41
N LYS A 106 32.72 -27.07 7.19
CA LYS A 106 31.98 -26.46 6.08
C LYS A 106 31.55 -27.55 5.11
N LEU A 107 30.26 -27.61 4.83
CA LEU A 107 29.65 -28.53 3.87
C LEU A 107 29.01 -27.71 2.75
N LYS A 108 29.30 -28.07 1.50
CA LYS A 108 28.65 -27.47 0.33
C LYS A 108 28.12 -28.58 -0.55
N VAL A 109 26.81 -28.60 -0.75
CA VAL A 109 26.10 -29.60 -1.56
C VAL A 109 25.77 -28.96 -2.89
N TYR A 110 26.26 -29.55 -3.98
CA TYR A 110 25.96 -29.16 -5.34
C TYR A 110 24.77 -29.99 -5.81
N HIS A 111 23.62 -29.36 -5.97
CA HIS A 111 22.39 -30.02 -6.36
C HIS A 111 21.48 -29.00 -7.06
N ASN A 112 21.45 -29.04 -8.40
CA ASN A 112 20.62 -28.13 -9.20
C ASN A 112 19.14 -28.40 -8.92
N VAL A 113 18.40 -27.34 -8.61
CA VAL A 113 17.00 -27.38 -8.23
C VAL A 113 16.28 -26.14 -8.77
N GLU A 114 15.07 -26.33 -9.28
CA GLU A 114 14.20 -25.27 -9.80
C GLU A 114 12.77 -25.54 -9.32
N ASP A 115 12.16 -24.55 -8.66
CA ASP A 115 10.74 -24.54 -8.27
C ASP A 115 10.23 -25.82 -7.59
N LYS A 116 10.99 -26.35 -6.61
CA LYS A 116 10.62 -27.58 -5.90
C LYS A 116 11.11 -27.62 -4.47
N GLU A 117 10.51 -28.51 -3.68
CA GLU A 117 10.98 -28.83 -2.33
C GLU A 117 12.03 -29.95 -2.33
N VAL A 118 13.11 -29.76 -1.58
CA VAL A 118 14.16 -30.77 -1.38
C VAL A 118 14.55 -30.81 0.09
N THR A 119 14.64 -32.01 0.68
CA THR A 119 15.19 -32.17 2.04
C THR A 119 16.64 -32.64 1.97
N PHE A 120 17.56 -31.86 2.54
CA PHE A 120 18.94 -32.27 2.72
C PHE A 120 19.12 -32.88 4.11
N VAL A 121 19.77 -34.03 4.17
CA VAL A 121 20.04 -34.79 5.40
C VAL A 121 21.54 -34.89 5.60
N TYR A 122 22.03 -34.29 6.67
CA TYR A 122 23.42 -34.35 7.09
C TYR A 122 23.54 -35.30 8.27
N ARG A 123 24.53 -36.21 8.22
CA ARG A 123 24.88 -37.06 9.36
C ARG A 123 26.38 -37.01 9.58
N TYR A 124 26.79 -36.83 10.83
CA TYR A 124 28.19 -36.81 11.21
C TYR A 124 28.34 -37.02 12.72
N LEU A 125 29.52 -37.43 13.13
CA LEU A 125 29.89 -37.62 14.53
C LEU A 125 30.64 -36.38 15.02
N LEU A 126 30.17 -35.77 16.11
CA LEU A 126 30.85 -34.66 16.78
C LEU A 126 31.60 -35.17 18.01
N HIS A 127 32.90 -34.90 18.08
CA HIS A 127 33.77 -35.31 19.19
C HIS A 127 33.91 -34.21 20.24
N GLY A 128 34.00 -34.60 21.51
CA GLY A 128 34.25 -33.67 22.62
C GLY A 128 33.09 -32.75 22.98
N VAL A 129 31.86 -33.10 22.59
CA VAL A 129 30.65 -32.29 22.85
C VAL A 129 30.27 -32.28 24.32
N VAL A 130 30.44 -33.41 25.02
CA VAL A 130 30.19 -33.54 26.45
C VAL A 130 31.49 -33.38 27.23
N LYS A 131 31.42 -32.67 28.34
CA LYS A 131 32.50 -32.58 29.33
C LYS A 131 32.05 -33.18 30.65
N ASN A 132 32.83 -34.11 31.19
CA ASN A 132 32.58 -34.72 32.49
C ASN A 132 33.33 -33.94 33.58
N TYR A 133 32.59 -33.33 34.50
CA TYR A 133 33.10 -32.71 35.71
C TYR A 133 33.04 -33.68 36.90
N GLU A 134 33.64 -33.31 38.03
CA GLU A 134 33.65 -34.17 39.23
C GLU A 134 32.22 -34.47 39.73
N ASP A 135 31.29 -33.52 39.59
CA ASP A 135 29.93 -33.60 40.12
C ASP A 135 28.81 -33.73 39.07
N THR A 136 29.10 -33.58 37.78
CA THR A 136 28.11 -33.69 36.69
C THR A 136 28.80 -33.83 35.32
N ALA A 137 28.12 -34.37 34.32
CA ALA A 137 28.44 -34.14 32.92
C ALA A 137 27.65 -32.94 32.38
N GLU A 138 28.25 -32.16 31.48
CA GLU A 138 27.68 -30.97 30.84
C GLU A 138 27.68 -31.12 29.31
N LEU A 139 26.56 -30.78 28.69
CA LEU A 139 26.43 -30.49 27.26
C LEU A 139 25.86 -29.09 27.12
N ASN A 140 26.64 -28.16 26.59
CA ASN A 140 26.22 -26.76 26.40
C ASN A 140 26.44 -26.31 24.95
N TRP A 141 25.37 -26.37 24.15
CA TRP A 141 25.45 -26.34 22.70
C TRP A 141 24.40 -25.44 22.05
N LYS A 142 24.84 -24.50 21.21
CA LYS A 142 24.03 -23.77 20.22
C LYS A 142 23.82 -24.64 18.99
N ILE A 143 22.80 -25.48 19.07
CA ILE A 143 22.42 -26.45 18.02
C ILE A 143 22.07 -25.72 16.73
N ILE A 144 21.39 -24.58 16.86
CA ILE A 144 21.17 -23.62 15.78
C ILE A 144 22.02 -22.39 16.11
N GLY A 145 22.94 -22.03 15.22
CA GLY A 145 23.76 -20.83 15.34
C GLY A 145 23.13 -19.59 14.68
N THR A 146 23.85 -18.47 14.68
CA THR A 146 23.35 -17.16 14.21
C THR A 146 23.66 -16.86 12.74
N HIS A 147 24.04 -17.85 11.91
CA HIS A 147 24.47 -17.61 10.52
C HIS A 147 23.54 -18.26 9.49
N TRP A 148 22.25 -18.36 9.81
CA TRP A 148 21.23 -18.78 8.84
C TRP A 148 20.75 -17.57 8.03
N ASP A 149 20.82 -17.70 6.70
CA ASP A 149 20.43 -16.65 5.75
C ASP A 149 18.92 -16.33 5.82
N VAL A 150 18.10 -17.35 6.10
CA VAL A 150 16.64 -17.25 6.20
C VAL A 150 16.13 -17.82 7.53
N ALA A 151 14.86 -17.55 7.86
CA ALA A 151 14.24 -18.11 9.06
C ALA A 151 14.01 -19.61 8.95
N LEU A 152 14.12 -20.34 10.06
CA LEU A 152 13.85 -21.76 10.15
C LEU A 152 12.44 -22.00 10.69
N ASN A 153 11.58 -22.63 9.90
CA ASN A 153 10.22 -22.95 10.31
C ASN A 153 10.11 -24.40 10.82
N ASN A 154 9.11 -24.63 11.68
CA ASN A 154 8.78 -25.95 12.25
C ASN A 154 9.99 -26.69 12.84
N VAL A 155 10.82 -25.97 13.60
CA VAL A 155 12.05 -26.51 14.18
C VAL A 155 11.72 -27.52 15.27
N LYS A 156 12.31 -28.72 15.17
CA LYS A 156 12.27 -29.76 16.19
C LYS A 156 13.67 -30.31 16.43
N ILE A 157 14.07 -30.36 17.69
CA ILE A 157 15.38 -30.86 18.10
C ILE A 157 15.16 -31.91 19.17
N ASN A 158 15.78 -33.07 19.01
CA ASN A 158 15.71 -34.18 19.94
C ASN A 158 17.12 -34.61 20.32
N ILE A 159 17.49 -34.42 21.59
CA ILE A 159 18.76 -34.88 22.14
C ILE A 159 18.49 -36.13 22.96
N VAL A 160 19.13 -37.24 22.61
CA VAL A 160 18.98 -38.55 23.24
C VAL A 160 20.26 -38.90 23.97
N LEU A 161 20.13 -39.26 25.25
CA LEU A 161 21.23 -39.73 26.09
C LEU A 161 21.37 -41.27 25.98
N PRO A 162 22.57 -41.83 26.22
CA PRO A 162 22.83 -43.26 26.05
C PRO A 162 22.16 -44.14 27.13
N GLN A 163 21.55 -43.54 28.16
CA GLN A 163 20.86 -44.24 29.24
C GLN A 163 19.43 -43.71 29.43
N LYS A 164 18.56 -44.55 30.00
CA LYS A 164 17.19 -44.22 30.41
C LYS A 164 17.13 -44.04 31.93
N ASN A 165 16.01 -43.51 32.43
CA ASN A 165 15.75 -43.32 33.87
C ASN A 165 16.80 -42.44 34.59
N ILE A 166 17.17 -41.32 33.98
CA ILE A 166 18.16 -40.38 34.52
C ILE A 166 17.47 -39.37 35.44
N THR A 167 17.41 -39.67 36.74
CA THR A 167 16.68 -38.85 37.74
C THR A 167 17.24 -37.44 37.91
N GLN A 168 18.56 -37.29 37.75
CA GLN A 168 19.29 -36.03 37.88
C GLN A 168 19.41 -35.23 36.57
N LEU A 169 18.76 -35.67 35.48
CA LEU A 169 18.76 -34.93 34.21
C LEU A 169 18.09 -33.56 34.37
N GLN A 170 18.81 -32.51 34.01
CA GLN A 170 18.30 -31.14 33.93
C GLN A 170 18.66 -30.56 32.56
N ALA A 171 17.78 -29.75 32.00
CA ALA A 171 18.04 -29.05 30.76
C ALA A 171 17.38 -27.67 30.77
N TRP A 172 18.09 -26.72 30.19
CA TRP A 172 17.63 -25.36 29.93
C TRP A 172 17.83 -25.05 28.46
N THR A 173 16.98 -24.20 27.91
CA THR A 173 17.03 -23.82 26.50
C THR A 173 16.95 -22.30 26.40
N HIS A 174 17.84 -21.73 25.59
CA HIS A 174 17.93 -20.29 25.35
C HIS A 174 17.73 -20.02 23.86
N GLY A 175 17.04 -18.93 23.53
CA GLY A 175 16.64 -18.58 22.17
C GLY A 175 15.32 -17.82 22.18
N GLU A 176 14.54 -17.94 21.09
CA GLU A 176 13.24 -17.29 20.98
C GLU A 176 12.27 -17.67 22.11
N LEU A 177 11.60 -16.66 22.70
CA LEU A 177 10.76 -16.83 23.89
C LEU A 177 9.53 -17.73 23.67
N SER A 178 9.19 -18.00 22.40
CA SER A 178 8.06 -18.83 21.98
C SER A 178 8.34 -20.33 21.92
N GLY A 179 9.60 -20.77 22.13
CA GLY A 179 9.99 -22.18 22.14
C GLY A 179 9.49 -22.95 23.36
N ASN A 180 9.40 -24.28 23.21
CA ASN A 180 9.03 -25.22 24.27
C ASN A 180 10.08 -26.32 24.42
N THR A 181 10.44 -26.64 25.65
CA THR A 181 11.41 -27.69 26.00
C THR A 181 10.77 -28.72 26.92
N ILE A 182 10.87 -29.99 26.53
CA ILE A 182 10.36 -31.14 27.29
C ILE A 182 11.55 -32.01 27.70
N VAL A 183 11.72 -32.19 29.01
CA VAL A 183 12.79 -33.02 29.59
C VAL A 183 12.19 -34.34 30.08
N SER A 184 12.48 -35.45 29.39
CA SER A 184 11.94 -36.76 29.75
C SER A 184 12.98 -37.62 30.45
N LYS A 185 13.04 -37.52 31.78
CA LYS A 185 13.97 -38.29 32.62
C LYS A 185 13.88 -39.81 32.43
N LYS A 186 12.65 -40.33 32.27
CA LYS A 186 12.41 -41.77 32.02
C LYS A 186 12.97 -42.23 30.67
N GLN A 187 12.76 -41.43 29.62
CA GLN A 187 13.21 -41.76 28.27
C GLN A 187 14.68 -41.40 28.02
N GLY A 188 15.29 -40.57 28.88
CA GLY A 188 16.65 -40.11 28.70
C GLY A 188 16.81 -39.13 27.53
N ASN A 189 15.82 -38.27 27.29
CA ASN A 189 15.90 -37.30 26.17
C ASN A 189 15.38 -35.91 26.53
N VAL A 190 15.81 -34.95 25.72
CA VAL A 190 15.38 -33.54 25.75
C VAL A 190 14.84 -33.19 24.37
N LYS A 191 13.58 -32.74 24.30
CA LYS A 191 12.92 -32.31 23.06
C LYS A 191 12.70 -30.81 23.10
N ILE A 192 13.18 -30.10 22.08
CA ILE A 192 13.00 -28.67 21.90
C ILE A 192 12.16 -28.48 20.63
N SER A 193 11.17 -27.60 20.69
CA SER A 193 10.29 -27.29 19.56
C SER A 193 9.97 -25.81 19.52
N LEU A 194 9.93 -25.25 18.31
CA LEU A 194 9.59 -23.85 18.08
C LEU A 194 8.99 -23.70 16.69
N LYS A 195 7.97 -22.84 16.55
CA LYS A 195 7.26 -22.68 15.26
C LYS A 195 8.12 -21.99 14.22
N ARG A 196 8.89 -20.99 14.64
CA ARG A 196 9.77 -20.19 13.78
C ARG A 196 10.96 -19.67 14.57
N ASN A 197 12.17 -19.93 14.10
CA ASN A 197 13.40 -19.28 14.54
C ASN A 197 13.77 -18.24 13.47
N PRO A 198 13.79 -16.95 13.77
CA PRO A 198 14.22 -15.93 12.82
C PRO A 198 15.62 -16.19 12.22
N ALA A 199 15.89 -15.56 11.07
CA ALA A 199 17.24 -15.54 10.52
C ALA A 199 18.19 -14.89 11.53
N ASN A 200 19.45 -15.33 11.54
CA ASN A 200 20.49 -14.83 12.43
C ASN A 200 20.24 -14.94 13.95
N THR A 201 19.29 -15.78 14.40
CA THR A 201 19.05 -16.07 15.83
C THR A 201 19.44 -17.51 16.17
N PHE A 202 19.91 -17.73 17.40
CA PHE A 202 20.39 -19.04 17.85
C PHE A 202 19.34 -19.79 18.68
N VAL A 203 19.53 -21.12 18.79
CA VAL A 203 18.86 -21.98 19.77
C VAL A 203 19.92 -22.79 20.50
N GLU A 204 20.00 -22.56 21.80
CA GLU A 204 20.99 -23.14 22.70
C GLU A 204 20.34 -24.11 23.67
N SER A 205 20.96 -25.26 23.91
CA SER A 205 20.58 -26.22 24.92
C SER A 205 21.72 -26.43 25.89
N HIS A 206 21.45 -26.21 27.17
CA HIS A 206 22.36 -26.48 28.26
C HIS A 206 21.79 -27.63 29.09
N ILE A 207 22.45 -28.79 29.05
CA ILE A 207 22.01 -30.04 29.68
C ILE A 207 23.07 -30.49 30.66
N VAL A 208 22.63 -30.88 31.86
CA VAL A 208 23.49 -31.53 32.86
C VAL A 208 22.88 -32.86 33.30
N PHE A 209 23.72 -33.88 33.47
CA PHE A 209 23.33 -35.24 33.83
C PHE A 209 24.49 -35.97 34.54
N PRO A 210 24.26 -37.11 35.22
CA PRO A 210 25.31 -37.84 35.92
C PRO A 210 26.43 -38.33 35.00
N THR A 211 27.67 -38.33 35.47
CA THR A 211 28.83 -38.87 34.73
C THR A 211 28.70 -40.36 34.42
N SER A 212 27.88 -41.11 35.17
CA SER A 212 27.55 -42.52 34.88
C SER A 212 26.87 -42.74 33.54
N VAL A 213 26.31 -41.69 32.93
CA VAL A 213 25.70 -41.71 31.60
C VAL A 213 26.78 -41.73 30.51
N THR A 214 27.94 -41.11 30.77
CA THR A 214 29.09 -41.00 29.85
C THR A 214 30.37 -41.56 30.48
N PRO A 215 30.40 -42.85 30.85
CA PRO A 215 31.50 -43.43 31.63
C PRO A 215 32.81 -43.56 30.84
N LEU A 216 32.77 -43.52 29.51
CA LEU A 216 33.95 -43.68 28.64
C LEU A 216 34.54 -42.34 28.19
N ASN A 217 33.94 -41.21 28.59
CA ASN A 217 34.33 -39.88 28.13
C ASN A 217 35.69 -39.46 28.70
N GLN A 218 36.62 -39.13 27.81
CA GLN A 218 37.97 -38.67 28.16
C GLN A 218 38.05 -37.15 28.38
N ASN A 219 37.04 -36.38 27.94
CA ASN A 219 36.98 -34.93 28.18
C ASN A 219 36.53 -34.65 29.62
N THR A 220 37.46 -34.75 30.57
CA THR A 220 37.18 -34.66 32.01
C THR A 220 37.76 -33.41 32.67
N SER A 221 37.20 -32.99 33.80
CA SER A 221 37.72 -31.92 34.66
C SER A 221 37.43 -32.18 36.14
N ASN A 222 38.39 -31.91 37.01
CA ASN A 222 38.25 -32.09 38.47
C ASN A 222 37.51 -30.93 39.17
N GLN A 223 36.81 -30.07 38.43
CA GLN A 223 36.05 -28.96 38.99
C GLN A 223 34.63 -29.41 39.35
N LYS A 224 34.06 -28.83 40.42
CA LYS A 224 32.63 -28.95 40.75
C LYS A 224 31.87 -27.76 40.17
N VAL A 225 30.98 -28.00 39.21
CA VAL A 225 30.31 -26.93 38.45
C VAL A 225 28.79 -26.97 38.56
N LEU A 226 28.19 -28.07 39.04
CA LEU A 226 26.74 -28.26 39.00
C LEU A 226 25.98 -27.13 39.70
N LYS A 227 26.38 -26.76 40.92
CA LYS A 227 25.74 -25.67 41.68
C LYS A 227 25.91 -24.30 41.00
N THR A 228 27.06 -24.06 40.37
CA THR A 228 27.36 -22.82 39.65
C THR A 228 26.48 -22.69 38.41
N ILE A 229 26.35 -23.77 37.64
CA ILE A 229 25.45 -23.87 36.48
C ILE A 229 24.00 -23.61 36.92
N GLN A 230 23.51 -24.34 37.93
CA GLN A 230 22.14 -24.17 38.44
C GLN A 230 21.84 -22.75 38.91
N LYS A 231 22.80 -22.08 39.57
CA LYS A 231 22.65 -20.69 40.00
C LYS A 231 22.58 -19.73 38.81
N LYS A 232 23.44 -19.91 37.80
CA LYS A 232 23.45 -19.11 36.57
C LYS A 232 22.15 -19.29 35.79
N GLU A 233 21.71 -20.53 35.59
CA GLU A 233 20.48 -20.86 34.88
C GLU A 233 19.22 -20.38 35.60
N LYS A 234 19.18 -20.47 36.94
CA LYS A 234 18.08 -19.89 37.73
C LYS A 234 18.00 -18.38 37.54
N LYS A 235 19.13 -17.68 37.49
CA LYS A 235 19.17 -16.23 37.23
C LYS A 235 18.65 -15.90 35.83
N LEU A 236 19.13 -16.60 34.79
CA LEU A 236 18.66 -16.43 33.41
C LEU A 236 17.15 -16.71 33.27
N ALA A 237 16.64 -17.75 33.92
CA ALA A 237 15.22 -18.08 33.93
C ALA A 237 14.37 -16.98 34.59
N LEU A 238 14.85 -16.38 35.69
CA LEU A 238 14.17 -15.24 36.33
C LEU A 238 14.15 -14.02 35.42
N GLU A 239 15.29 -13.66 34.82
CA GLU A 239 15.41 -12.54 33.88
C GLU A 239 14.51 -12.72 32.64
N ALA A 240 14.46 -13.93 32.07
CA ALA A 240 13.60 -14.28 30.96
C ALA A 240 12.10 -14.20 31.33
N ASN A 241 11.72 -14.69 32.52
CA ASN A 241 10.35 -14.58 33.00
C ASN A 241 9.93 -13.13 33.27
N GLU A 242 10.83 -12.30 33.78
CA GLU A 242 10.61 -10.86 33.93
C GLU A 242 10.52 -10.13 32.59
N ALA A 243 11.33 -10.51 31.61
CA ALA A 243 11.24 -10.00 30.24
C ALA A 243 9.88 -10.34 29.61
N ARG A 244 9.42 -11.60 29.71
CA ARG A 244 8.08 -12.02 29.25
C ARG A 244 6.96 -11.20 29.91
N LYS A 245 6.99 -11.05 31.24
CA LYS A 245 6.03 -10.21 31.97
C LYS A 245 6.11 -8.73 31.57
N ARG A 246 7.30 -8.20 31.26
CA ARG A 246 7.47 -6.83 30.73
C ARG A 246 6.83 -6.69 29.35
N GLU A 247 7.06 -7.64 28.44
CA GLU A 247 6.44 -7.60 27.11
C GLU A 247 4.91 -7.69 27.17
N GLU A 248 4.36 -8.57 28.00
CA GLU A 248 2.92 -8.69 28.19
C GLU A 248 2.32 -7.42 28.80
N ARG A 249 2.98 -6.84 29.82
CA ARG A 249 2.58 -5.55 30.40
C ARG A 249 2.65 -4.42 29.37
N ASN A 250 3.72 -4.35 28.58
CA ASN A 250 3.88 -3.34 27.54
C ASN A 250 2.82 -3.47 26.44
N LYS A 251 2.54 -4.70 25.97
CA LYS A 251 1.45 -4.98 25.01
C LYS A 251 0.09 -4.58 25.60
N SER A 252 -0.19 -4.94 26.85
CA SER A 252 -1.44 -4.58 27.54
C SER A 252 -1.58 -3.06 27.73
N PHE A 253 -0.51 -2.40 28.16
CA PHE A 253 -0.45 -0.94 28.34
C PHE A 253 -0.65 -0.21 27.02
N PHE A 254 0.04 -0.63 25.96
CA PHE A 254 -0.12 -0.08 24.61
C PHE A 254 -1.57 -0.24 24.09
N LYS A 255 -2.19 -1.41 24.26
CA LYS A 255 -3.60 -1.62 23.91
C LYS A 255 -4.53 -0.65 24.65
N LYS A 256 -4.32 -0.45 25.97
CA LYS A 256 -5.12 0.49 26.78
C LYS A 256 -4.94 1.93 26.31
N ILE A 257 -3.71 2.35 25.99
CA ILE A 257 -3.42 3.66 25.41
C ILE A 257 -4.16 3.85 24.08
N MET A 258 -4.09 2.87 23.18
CA MET A 258 -4.76 2.95 21.88
C MET A 258 -6.28 3.10 22.01
N VAL A 259 -6.89 2.34 22.92
CA VAL A 259 -8.32 2.46 23.24
C VAL A 259 -8.62 3.85 23.82
N PHE A 260 -7.84 4.31 24.80
CA PHE A 260 -8.01 5.62 25.41
C PHE A 260 -7.91 6.75 24.38
N LEU A 261 -6.89 6.73 23.52
CA LEU A 261 -6.68 7.71 22.45
C LEU A 261 -7.82 7.70 21.42
N THR A 262 -8.36 6.53 21.09
CA THR A 262 -9.50 6.44 20.17
C THR A 262 -10.76 7.04 20.79
N VAL A 263 -11.06 6.68 22.04
CA VAL A 263 -12.24 7.17 22.76
C VAL A 263 -12.15 8.67 23.01
N ILE A 264 -11.00 9.18 23.44
CA ILE A 264 -10.84 10.62 23.70
C ILE A 264 -10.98 11.43 22.41
N LEU A 265 -10.47 10.97 21.26
CA LEU A 265 -10.65 11.66 19.99
C LEU A 265 -12.11 11.66 19.53
N ILE A 266 -12.85 10.57 19.76
CA ILE A 266 -14.29 10.52 19.51
C ILE A 266 -15.02 11.55 20.39
N ILE A 267 -14.71 11.62 21.69
CA ILE A 267 -15.31 12.61 22.61
C ILE A 267 -14.97 14.04 22.17
N LEU A 268 -13.70 14.31 21.86
CA LEU A 268 -13.25 15.62 21.38
C LEU A 268 -13.95 16.02 20.09
N TRP A 269 -14.27 15.07 19.21
CA TRP A 269 -15.06 15.34 18.02
C TRP A 269 -16.48 15.84 18.35
N PHE A 270 -17.17 15.22 19.33
CA PHE A 270 -18.50 15.68 19.76
C PHE A 270 -18.43 17.08 20.37
N ILE A 271 -17.42 17.37 21.19
CA ILE A 271 -17.18 18.70 21.76
C ILE A 271 -16.89 19.72 20.66
N TRP A 272 -16.01 19.38 19.72
CA TRP A 272 -15.66 20.24 18.59
C TRP A 272 -16.87 20.54 17.72
N ARG A 273 -17.67 19.52 17.38
CA ARG A 273 -18.92 19.65 16.63
C ARG A 273 -19.90 20.59 17.33
N TYR A 274 -20.04 20.49 18.64
CA TYR A 274 -20.96 21.33 19.42
C TYR A 274 -20.51 22.79 19.39
N ARG A 275 -19.21 23.05 19.57
CA ARG A 275 -18.62 24.40 19.51
C ARG A 275 -18.62 25.02 18.12
N ASN A 276 -18.75 24.21 17.06
CA ASN A 276 -18.69 24.66 15.68
C ASN A 276 -20.01 24.35 14.93
N PRO A 277 -21.11 25.07 15.20
CA PRO A 277 -22.40 24.75 14.60
C PRO A 277 -22.45 25.00 13.09
N GLY A 278 -21.67 25.93 12.52
CA GLY A 278 -21.70 26.27 11.08
C GLY A 278 -23.08 26.77 10.61
N HIS A 279 -23.25 26.95 9.30
CA HIS A 279 -24.55 27.35 8.71
C HIS A 279 -25.25 26.13 8.12
N LYS A 280 -26.53 25.93 8.45
CA LYS A 280 -27.32 24.78 7.94
C LYS A 280 -27.81 25.08 6.53
N MET A 281 -27.93 24.04 5.70
CA MET A 281 -28.53 24.17 4.37
C MET A 281 -30.00 24.61 4.46
N LYS A 282 -30.39 25.59 3.66
CA LYS A 282 -31.78 26.07 3.52
C LYS A 282 -32.58 25.03 2.74
N LYS A 283 -33.80 24.74 3.18
CA LYS A 283 -34.71 23.88 2.41
C LYS A 283 -35.22 24.70 1.22
N MET A 284 -34.88 24.26 0.01
CA MET A 284 -35.39 24.87 -1.22
C MET A 284 -36.70 24.19 -1.65
N PRO A 285 -37.59 24.89 -2.36
CA PRO A 285 -38.77 24.30 -2.96
C PRO A 285 -38.43 23.17 -3.96
N PRO A 286 -39.42 22.37 -4.38
CA PRO A 286 -39.24 21.42 -5.49
C PRO A 286 -38.80 22.15 -6.77
N ILE A 287 -37.88 21.53 -7.52
CA ILE A 287 -37.34 22.11 -8.75
C ILE A 287 -38.45 22.20 -9.80
N VAL A 288 -38.71 23.42 -10.28
CA VAL A 288 -39.66 23.75 -11.34
C VAL A 288 -38.93 24.17 -12.62
N HIS A 289 -39.65 24.29 -13.74
CA HIS A 289 -39.08 24.88 -14.96
C HIS A 289 -38.86 26.39 -14.75
N SER A 290 -37.69 26.88 -15.13
CA SER A 290 -37.38 28.31 -15.17
C SER A 290 -36.93 28.68 -16.57
N TYR A 291 -37.55 29.70 -17.15
CA TYR A 291 -37.19 30.24 -18.47
C TYR A 291 -36.18 31.40 -18.37
N ASP A 292 -35.95 31.91 -17.17
CA ASP A 292 -34.97 32.96 -16.91
C ASP A 292 -33.54 32.45 -17.13
N ILE A 293 -32.80 33.13 -18.01
CA ILE A 293 -31.38 32.85 -18.25
C ILE A 293 -30.60 33.22 -16.98
N PRO A 294 -29.64 32.38 -16.53
CA PRO A 294 -28.79 32.72 -15.40
C PRO A 294 -28.09 34.07 -15.58
N SER A 295 -28.05 34.89 -14.53
CA SER A 295 -27.45 36.24 -14.55
C SER A 295 -25.92 36.27 -14.61
N THR A 296 -25.27 35.11 -14.49
CA THR A 296 -23.83 34.93 -14.59
C THR A 296 -23.45 34.30 -15.93
N SER A 297 -22.25 34.56 -16.46
CA SER A 297 -21.79 33.94 -17.71
C SER A 297 -21.83 32.40 -17.68
N ALA A 298 -21.83 31.77 -18.86
CA ALA A 298 -22.03 30.33 -18.99
C ALA A 298 -20.96 29.50 -18.25
N GLU A 299 -19.69 29.92 -18.29
CA GLU A 299 -18.59 29.28 -17.58
C GLU A 299 -18.67 29.45 -16.05
N VAL A 300 -19.10 30.62 -15.57
CA VAL A 300 -19.33 30.87 -14.14
C VAL A 300 -20.54 30.07 -13.64
N THR A 301 -21.60 29.97 -14.44
CA THR A 301 -22.78 29.14 -14.17
C THR A 301 -22.40 27.67 -13.93
N GLN A 302 -21.48 27.13 -14.74
CA GLN A 302 -20.96 25.77 -14.52
C GLN A 302 -20.21 25.67 -13.19
N VAL A 303 -19.36 26.65 -12.86
CA VAL A 303 -18.59 26.66 -11.60
C VAL A 303 -19.53 26.66 -10.41
N ILE A 304 -20.58 27.49 -10.42
CA ILE A 304 -21.59 27.53 -9.36
C ILE A 304 -22.34 26.19 -9.29
N TYR A 305 -22.82 25.67 -10.42
CA TYR A 305 -23.57 24.41 -10.46
C TYR A 305 -22.76 23.21 -9.94
N LYS A 306 -21.53 23.03 -10.45
CA LYS A 306 -20.65 21.89 -10.12
C LYS A 306 -19.85 22.09 -8.83
N ASN A 307 -19.67 23.32 -8.35
CA ASN A 307 -18.72 23.71 -7.28
C ASN A 307 -17.33 23.12 -7.48
N LYS A 308 -16.81 23.25 -8.70
CA LYS A 308 -15.50 22.79 -9.14
C LYS A 308 -14.89 23.85 -10.07
N LYS A 309 -13.59 23.74 -10.33
CA LYS A 309 -12.94 24.52 -11.40
C LYS A 309 -13.68 24.26 -12.73
N PRO A 310 -13.82 25.27 -13.61
CA PRO A 310 -14.48 25.10 -14.90
C PRO A 310 -13.69 24.08 -15.74
N ASP A 311 -14.38 23.14 -16.36
CA ASP A 311 -13.75 22.12 -17.19
C ASP A 311 -13.77 22.51 -18.69
N ALA A 312 -13.33 21.59 -19.56
CA ALA A 312 -13.25 21.87 -21.00
C ALA A 312 -14.62 22.22 -21.61
N THR A 313 -15.73 21.76 -21.02
CA THR A 313 -17.08 22.12 -21.48
C THR A 313 -17.42 23.55 -21.11
N ALA A 314 -16.98 24.05 -19.95
CA ALA A 314 -17.07 25.48 -19.63
C ALA A 314 -16.17 26.34 -20.54
N PHE A 315 -15.02 25.81 -20.96
CA PHE A 315 -14.18 26.51 -21.92
C PHE A 315 -14.85 26.59 -23.31
N SER A 316 -15.50 25.51 -23.75
CA SER A 316 -16.29 25.53 -24.99
C SER A 316 -17.48 26.49 -24.90
N SER A 317 -18.21 26.53 -23.77
CA SER A 317 -19.30 27.48 -23.61
C SER A 317 -18.80 28.92 -23.63
N PHE A 318 -17.62 29.18 -23.05
CA PHE A 318 -17.00 30.50 -23.07
C PHE A 318 -16.65 30.94 -24.49
N ILE A 319 -16.05 30.07 -25.32
CA ILE A 319 -15.77 30.38 -26.73
C ILE A 319 -17.07 30.61 -27.52
N LEU A 320 -18.11 29.81 -27.26
CA LEU A 320 -19.41 29.96 -27.92
C LEU A 320 -20.13 31.26 -27.52
N ASP A 321 -20.10 31.65 -26.24
CA ASP A 321 -20.64 32.93 -25.78
C ASP A 321 -19.93 34.10 -26.48
N LEU A 322 -18.59 34.08 -26.58
CA LEU A 322 -17.84 35.08 -27.35
C LEU A 322 -18.20 35.08 -28.84
N ALA A 323 -18.52 33.92 -29.41
CA ALA A 323 -18.92 33.79 -30.80
C ALA A 323 -20.31 34.40 -31.05
N SER A 324 -21.27 34.22 -30.13
CA SER A 324 -22.58 34.90 -30.22
C SER A 324 -22.49 36.43 -30.16
N ARG A 325 -21.44 36.96 -29.51
CA ARG A 325 -21.17 38.40 -29.43
C ARG A 325 -20.32 38.92 -30.60
N HIS A 326 -20.09 38.09 -31.62
CA HIS A 326 -19.24 38.39 -32.78
C HIS A 326 -17.79 38.77 -32.47
N GLN A 327 -17.27 38.41 -31.28
CA GLN A 327 -15.89 38.69 -30.89
C GLN A 327 -14.91 37.59 -31.36
N VAL A 328 -15.43 36.38 -31.58
CA VAL A 328 -14.73 35.23 -32.15
C VAL A 328 -15.59 34.65 -33.27
N GLU A 329 -14.99 34.28 -34.38
CA GLU A 329 -15.65 33.51 -35.44
C GLU A 329 -15.15 32.07 -35.40
N ILE A 330 -16.05 31.10 -35.55
CA ILE A 330 -15.70 29.69 -35.66
C ILE A 330 -16.13 29.25 -37.05
N ALA A 331 -15.29 28.50 -37.76
CA ALA A 331 -15.59 28.01 -39.10
C ALA A 331 -15.03 26.59 -39.29
N GLU A 332 -15.64 25.76 -40.15
CA GLU A 332 -15.05 24.47 -40.51
C GLU A 332 -13.69 24.69 -41.22
N SER A 333 -12.76 23.75 -41.05
CA SER A 333 -11.43 23.84 -41.67
C SER A 333 -11.42 23.26 -43.08
N ASP A 334 -11.02 24.08 -44.06
CA ASP A 334 -10.83 23.64 -45.45
C ASP A 334 -9.71 22.59 -45.61
N LYS A 335 -8.76 22.57 -44.66
CA LYS A 335 -7.53 21.77 -44.76
C LYS A 335 -7.69 20.33 -44.27
N LYS A 336 -8.66 20.05 -43.39
CA LYS A 336 -8.80 18.74 -42.74
C LYS A 336 -10.23 18.46 -42.33
N LYS A 337 -10.74 17.29 -42.74
CA LYS A 337 -12.06 16.80 -42.30
C LYS A 337 -12.10 16.68 -40.77
N LYS A 338 -13.19 17.17 -40.16
CA LYS A 338 -13.46 17.15 -38.70
C LYS A 338 -12.53 18.07 -37.90
N ASP A 339 -12.26 19.27 -38.40
CA ASP A 339 -11.46 20.28 -37.72
C ASP A 339 -12.11 21.66 -37.87
N PHE A 340 -11.83 22.55 -36.92
CA PHE A 340 -12.44 23.87 -36.85
C PHE A 340 -11.37 24.95 -36.74
N ASN A 341 -11.55 26.03 -37.48
CA ASN A 341 -10.82 27.29 -37.31
C ASN A 341 -11.53 28.11 -36.24
N VAL A 342 -10.76 28.61 -35.26
CA VAL A 342 -11.20 29.65 -34.34
C VAL A 342 -10.46 30.92 -34.74
N ILE A 343 -11.20 31.95 -35.15
CA ILE A 343 -10.71 33.20 -35.75
C ILE A 343 -11.03 34.35 -34.80
N LEU A 344 -10.02 35.15 -34.49
CA LEU A 344 -10.17 36.31 -33.61
C LEU A 344 -10.73 37.50 -34.39
N LYS A 345 -11.82 38.11 -33.91
CA LYS A 345 -12.37 39.37 -34.44
C LYS A 345 -12.05 40.55 -33.54
N ASP A 346 -12.12 40.34 -32.24
CA ASP A 346 -11.78 41.34 -31.23
C ASP A 346 -10.38 41.06 -30.65
N THR A 347 -9.39 41.88 -31.04
CA THR A 347 -8.00 41.73 -30.61
C THR A 347 -7.79 42.05 -29.12
N THR A 348 -8.74 42.74 -28.47
CA THR A 348 -8.65 43.07 -27.04
C THR A 348 -8.69 41.82 -26.16
N LEU A 349 -9.30 40.74 -26.64
CA LEU A 349 -9.40 39.46 -25.93
C LEU A 349 -8.02 38.82 -25.63
N ILE A 350 -7.00 39.09 -26.45
CA ILE A 350 -5.61 38.62 -26.21
C ILE A 350 -4.99 39.30 -24.97
N ARG A 351 -5.37 40.55 -24.72
CA ARG A 351 -4.93 41.28 -23.52
C ARG A 351 -5.68 40.76 -22.30
N ASP A 352 -6.99 40.62 -22.42
CA ASP A 352 -7.90 40.35 -21.31
C ASP A 352 -7.86 38.89 -20.85
N TYR A 353 -7.53 37.94 -21.75
CA TYR A 353 -7.40 36.51 -21.44
C TYR A 353 -6.04 35.95 -21.83
N SER A 354 -5.23 35.59 -20.82
CA SER A 354 -3.88 35.02 -21.02
C SER A 354 -3.88 33.71 -21.82
N ILE A 355 -4.97 32.93 -21.75
CA ILE A 355 -5.12 31.71 -22.54
C ILE A 355 -5.20 32.00 -24.04
N PHE A 356 -5.77 33.13 -24.44
CA PHE A 356 -5.81 33.54 -25.85
C PHE A 356 -4.47 33.98 -26.40
N ARG A 357 -3.55 34.50 -25.57
CA ARG A 357 -2.15 34.69 -26.00
C ARG A 357 -1.50 33.37 -26.43
N VAL A 358 -1.71 32.31 -25.66
CA VAL A 358 -1.15 30.99 -26.00
C VAL A 358 -1.88 30.40 -27.21
N LEU A 359 -3.21 30.44 -27.24
CA LEU A 359 -3.99 29.86 -28.32
C LEU A 359 -3.81 30.58 -29.67
N PHE A 360 -3.82 31.90 -29.71
CA PHE A 360 -3.70 32.62 -30.98
C PHE A 360 -2.24 32.90 -31.37
N ASN A 361 -1.38 33.35 -30.45
CA ASN A 361 -0.02 33.77 -30.82
C ASN A 361 1.00 32.63 -30.78
N THR A 362 0.76 31.57 -30.00
CA THR A 362 1.73 30.46 -29.85
C THR A 362 1.29 29.20 -30.57
N VAL A 363 0.00 28.85 -30.50
CA VAL A 363 -0.56 27.68 -31.20
C VAL A 363 -0.93 28.03 -32.64
N GLY A 364 -1.53 29.21 -32.87
CA GLY A 364 -1.96 29.71 -34.17
C GLY A 364 -0.99 30.71 -34.81
N ASP A 365 -1.52 31.49 -35.77
CA ASP A 365 -0.78 32.48 -36.57
C ASP A 365 -0.94 33.93 -36.06
N GLY A 366 -1.56 34.13 -34.89
CA GLY A 366 -1.92 35.43 -34.32
C GLY A 366 -3.35 35.88 -34.65
N ASN A 367 -3.94 35.38 -35.73
CA ASN A 367 -5.31 35.73 -36.15
C ASN A 367 -6.28 34.55 -35.99
N LYS A 368 -5.80 33.31 -36.20
CA LYS A 368 -6.60 32.10 -36.05
C LYS A 368 -5.76 30.91 -35.59
N PHE A 369 -6.41 29.90 -35.03
CA PHE A 369 -5.82 28.59 -34.76
C PHE A 369 -6.81 27.47 -35.09
N THR A 370 -6.28 26.27 -35.35
CA THR A 370 -7.08 25.05 -35.55
C THR A 370 -7.07 24.13 -34.33
N LEU A 371 -8.12 23.32 -34.15
CA LEU A 371 -8.17 22.35 -33.05
C LEU A 371 -7.13 21.23 -33.24
N SER A 372 -6.77 20.88 -34.48
CA SER A 372 -5.63 19.99 -34.74
C SER A 372 -4.29 20.57 -34.32
N GLU A 373 -4.04 21.86 -34.56
CA GLU A 373 -2.82 22.54 -34.09
C GLU A 373 -2.75 22.54 -32.56
N LEU A 374 -3.85 22.85 -31.89
CA LEU A 374 -3.97 22.75 -30.43
C LEU A 374 -3.61 21.36 -29.91
N LYS A 375 -4.19 20.31 -30.52
CA LYS A 375 -3.90 18.92 -30.15
C LYS A 375 -2.45 18.53 -30.41
N LYS A 376 -1.84 19.02 -31.50
CA LYS A 376 -0.44 18.76 -31.85
C LYS A 376 0.51 19.49 -30.89
N PHE A 377 0.18 20.71 -30.51
CA PHE A 377 0.96 21.54 -29.60
C PHE A 377 1.12 20.87 -28.23
N GLY A 378 0.03 20.37 -27.64
CA GLY A 378 0.07 19.69 -26.34
C GLY A 378 0.77 18.34 -26.30
N LYS A 379 1.22 17.78 -27.44
CA LYS A 379 1.99 16.52 -27.47
C LYS A 379 3.45 16.70 -27.02
N LYS A 380 3.99 17.91 -27.10
CA LYS A 380 5.36 18.20 -26.68
C LYS A 380 5.39 18.69 -25.24
N LYS A 381 6.41 18.29 -24.48
CA LYS A 381 6.46 18.52 -23.02
C LYS A 381 6.41 20.01 -22.64
N LYS A 382 7.30 20.84 -23.19
CA LYS A 382 7.39 22.27 -22.83
C LYS A 382 6.15 23.05 -23.29
N GLU A 383 5.66 22.76 -24.49
CA GLU A 383 4.49 23.37 -25.09
C GLU A 383 3.19 22.96 -24.37
N GLY A 384 3.07 21.69 -23.97
CA GLY A 384 1.98 21.19 -23.13
C GLY A 384 1.95 21.84 -21.76
N ASP A 385 3.12 22.02 -21.11
CA ASP A 385 3.23 22.72 -19.82
C ASP A 385 2.79 24.19 -19.93
N GLN A 386 3.16 24.87 -21.02
CA GLN A 386 2.74 26.25 -21.29
C GLN A 386 1.23 26.36 -21.50
N LEU A 387 0.64 25.45 -22.29
CA LEU A 387 -0.81 25.40 -22.52
C LEU A 387 -1.57 25.08 -21.22
N PHE A 388 -1.11 24.10 -20.45
CA PHE A 388 -1.71 23.74 -19.17
C PHE A 388 -1.65 24.90 -18.17
N SER A 389 -0.52 25.61 -18.10
CA SER A 389 -0.36 26.76 -17.22
C SER A 389 -1.34 27.88 -17.58
N ALA A 390 -1.48 28.19 -18.87
CA ALA A 390 -2.40 29.20 -19.36
C ALA A 390 -3.88 28.81 -19.14
N TYR A 391 -4.21 27.53 -19.36
CA TYR A 391 -5.54 26.99 -19.07
C TYR A 391 -5.86 27.00 -17.57
N SER A 392 -4.92 26.58 -16.71
CA SER A 392 -5.05 26.60 -15.26
C SER A 392 -5.23 28.02 -14.71
N LEU A 393 -4.53 29.00 -15.30
CA LEU A 393 -4.70 30.42 -14.96
C LEU A 393 -6.10 30.91 -15.34
N TRP A 394 -6.59 30.59 -16.55
CA TRP A 394 -7.97 30.88 -16.95
C TRP A 394 -8.99 30.24 -16.00
N GLN A 395 -8.82 28.95 -15.64
CA GLN A 395 -9.69 28.28 -14.67
C GLN A 395 -9.71 28.98 -13.32
N THR A 396 -8.56 29.49 -12.88
CA THR A 396 -8.41 30.20 -11.61
C THR A 396 -9.08 31.58 -11.65
N ASN A 397 -8.95 32.32 -12.75
CA ASN A 397 -9.62 33.61 -12.95
C ASN A 397 -11.15 33.46 -12.99
N VAL A 398 -11.66 32.47 -13.72
CA VAL A 398 -13.10 32.18 -13.77
C VAL A 398 -13.62 31.75 -12.38
N LEU A 399 -12.87 30.92 -11.65
CA LEU A 399 -13.23 30.55 -10.29
C LEU A 399 -13.24 31.76 -9.34
N ALA A 400 -12.25 32.66 -9.44
CA ALA A 400 -12.19 33.89 -8.65
C ALA A 400 -13.37 34.82 -8.98
N ASN A 401 -13.74 34.94 -10.26
CA ASN A 401 -14.92 35.69 -10.67
C ASN A 401 -16.21 35.08 -10.11
N ALA A 402 -16.35 33.75 -10.13
CA ALA A 402 -17.47 33.07 -9.50
C ALA A 402 -17.51 33.35 -7.98
N GLU A 403 -16.36 33.29 -7.30
CA GLU A 403 -16.24 33.57 -5.86
C GLU A 403 -16.65 35.00 -5.49
N LYS A 404 -16.38 36.01 -6.34
CA LYS A 404 -16.83 37.39 -6.15
C LYS A 404 -18.36 37.53 -6.08
N VAL A 405 -19.10 36.62 -6.72
CA VAL A 405 -20.58 36.57 -6.64
C VAL A 405 -21.08 36.04 -5.28
N GLY A 406 -20.15 35.58 -4.43
CA GLY A 406 -20.43 35.19 -3.05
C GLY A 406 -21.14 33.85 -2.93
N PHE A 407 -20.96 32.92 -3.89
CA PHE A 407 -21.67 31.64 -3.88
C PHE A 407 -21.15 30.62 -2.86
N LYS A 408 -19.94 30.81 -2.32
CA LYS A 408 -19.30 29.89 -1.36
C LYS A 408 -19.48 30.34 0.07
N ASP A 409 -19.55 29.37 0.98
CA ASP A 409 -19.45 29.58 2.43
C ASP A 409 -18.10 29.04 2.92
N ASP A 410 -17.11 29.92 3.03
CA ASP A 410 -15.74 29.55 3.41
C ASP A 410 -15.66 28.92 4.81
N LYS A 411 -16.53 29.36 5.72
CA LYS A 411 -16.64 28.79 7.07
C LYS A 411 -17.11 27.34 6.99
N ASN A 412 -18.19 27.06 6.27
CA ASN A 412 -18.68 25.68 6.09
C ASN A 412 -17.70 24.82 5.28
N ILE A 413 -17.03 25.37 4.27
CA ILE A 413 -15.99 24.65 3.51
C ILE A 413 -14.85 24.24 4.44
N SER A 414 -14.37 25.16 5.29
CA SER A 414 -13.35 24.88 6.30
C SER A 414 -13.81 23.81 7.31
N LEU A 415 -15.04 23.93 7.81
CA LEU A 415 -15.63 22.94 8.73
C LEU A 415 -15.77 21.56 8.09
N ARG A 416 -16.16 21.47 6.80
CA ARG A 416 -16.26 20.20 6.06
C ARG A 416 -14.88 19.57 5.86
N LYS A 417 -13.86 20.36 5.52
CA LYS A 417 -12.47 19.87 5.44
C LYS A 417 -11.98 19.34 6.79
N LYS A 418 -12.18 20.09 7.87
CA LYS A 418 -11.83 19.67 9.24
C LYS A 418 -12.59 18.41 9.65
N THR A 419 -13.88 18.30 9.33
CA THR A 419 -14.69 17.10 9.60
C THR A 419 -14.13 15.88 8.88
N LEU A 420 -13.76 16.03 7.60
CA LEU A 420 -13.18 14.95 6.81
C LEU A 420 -11.81 14.53 7.37
N ALA A 421 -10.98 15.49 7.78
CA ALA A 421 -9.72 15.21 8.48
C ALA A 421 -9.95 14.42 9.78
N TRP A 422 -10.89 14.86 10.63
CA TRP A 422 -11.27 14.14 11.85
C TRP A 422 -11.71 12.70 11.56
N VAL A 423 -12.61 12.50 10.59
CA VAL A 423 -13.12 11.17 10.25
C VAL A 423 -11.98 10.26 9.77
N ILE A 424 -11.07 10.76 8.94
CA ILE A 424 -9.92 9.98 8.45
C ILE A 424 -8.99 9.61 9.61
N THR A 425 -8.57 10.59 10.42
CA THR A 425 -7.64 10.37 11.54
C THR A 425 -8.20 9.37 12.54
N VAL A 426 -9.46 9.54 12.96
CA VAL A 426 -10.10 8.62 13.91
C VAL A 426 -10.32 7.24 13.30
N THR A 427 -10.61 7.14 12.00
CA THR A 427 -10.78 5.84 11.33
C THR A 427 -9.48 5.03 11.31
N ILE A 428 -8.35 5.65 10.96
CA ILE A 428 -7.04 4.97 10.96
C ILE A 428 -6.71 4.41 12.36
N LEU A 429 -6.95 5.23 13.39
CA LEU A 429 -6.70 4.84 14.77
C LEU A 429 -7.69 3.76 15.26
N ALA A 430 -8.98 3.88 14.92
CA ALA A 430 -10.02 2.93 15.29
C ALA A 430 -9.78 1.56 14.65
N VAL A 431 -9.42 1.50 13.36
CA VAL A 431 -9.10 0.23 12.67
C VAL A 431 -7.90 -0.46 13.31
N SER A 432 -6.83 0.30 13.57
CA SER A 432 -5.64 -0.22 14.28
C SER A 432 -6.00 -0.76 15.67
N THR A 433 -6.84 -0.04 16.40
CA THR A 433 -7.28 -0.44 17.75
C THR A 433 -8.19 -1.68 17.71
N LEU A 434 -9.11 -1.77 16.76
CA LEU A 434 -9.99 -2.92 16.57
C LEU A 434 -9.19 -4.19 16.25
N PHE A 435 -8.15 -4.09 15.42
CA PHE A 435 -7.24 -5.22 15.15
C PHE A 435 -6.55 -5.73 16.43
N LEU A 436 -6.08 -4.82 17.28
CA LEU A 436 -5.46 -5.17 18.56
C LEU A 436 -6.43 -5.83 19.57
N LEU A 437 -7.73 -5.55 19.42
CA LEU A 437 -8.82 -6.08 20.25
C LEU A 437 -9.47 -7.34 19.69
N ALA A 438 -9.02 -7.87 18.55
CA ALA A 438 -9.65 -9.04 17.90
C ALA A 438 -9.77 -10.27 18.82
N SER A 439 -8.88 -10.41 19.81
CA SER A 439 -8.94 -11.48 20.81
C SER A 439 -9.97 -11.26 21.94
N ASN A 440 -10.57 -10.08 22.06
CA ASN A 440 -11.53 -9.71 23.10
C ASN A 440 -12.83 -9.20 22.45
N ILE A 441 -13.78 -10.11 22.26
CA ILE A 441 -15.00 -9.85 21.48
C ILE A 441 -15.90 -8.77 22.08
N VAL A 442 -15.94 -8.65 23.41
CA VAL A 442 -16.78 -7.66 24.12
C VAL A 442 -16.20 -6.25 23.95
N ALA A 443 -14.89 -6.10 24.15
CA ALA A 443 -14.20 -4.82 23.93
C ALA A 443 -14.23 -4.39 22.45
N PHE A 444 -14.07 -5.35 21.54
CA PHE A 444 -14.18 -5.13 20.10
C PHE A 444 -15.57 -4.61 19.71
N SER A 445 -16.63 -5.32 20.14
CA SER A 445 -18.01 -5.00 19.76
C SER A 445 -18.46 -3.64 20.32
N SER A 446 -18.09 -3.32 21.56
CA SER A 446 -18.42 -2.02 22.16
C SER A 446 -17.74 -0.86 21.42
N LEU A 447 -16.45 -0.97 21.11
CA LEU A 447 -15.73 0.07 20.35
C LEU A 447 -16.30 0.24 18.93
N LEU A 448 -16.71 -0.85 18.29
CA LEU A 448 -17.32 -0.81 16.95
C LEU A 448 -18.63 -0.02 16.93
N VAL A 449 -19.48 -0.17 17.95
CA VAL A 449 -20.71 0.60 18.09
C VAL A 449 -20.41 2.10 18.27
N PHE A 450 -19.49 2.46 19.16
CA PHE A 450 -19.08 3.86 19.36
C PHE A 450 -18.51 4.48 18.08
N TYR A 451 -17.69 3.72 17.35
CA TYR A 451 -17.12 4.15 16.08
C TYR A 451 -18.21 4.35 15.01
N ALA A 452 -19.18 3.45 14.91
CA ALA A 452 -20.30 3.58 13.97
C ALA A 452 -21.13 4.84 14.24
N ILE A 453 -21.40 5.14 15.52
CA ILE A 453 -22.07 6.38 15.93
C ILE A 453 -21.25 7.59 15.50
N PHE A 454 -19.93 7.60 15.76
CA PHE A 454 -19.03 8.68 15.34
C PHE A 454 -19.07 8.91 13.81
N VAL A 455 -18.96 7.85 13.01
CA VAL A 455 -19.00 7.94 11.54
C VAL A 455 -20.34 8.49 11.05
N TYR A 456 -21.45 7.96 11.57
CA TYR A 456 -22.78 8.47 11.25
C TYR A 456 -22.91 9.96 11.56
N SER A 457 -22.41 10.35 12.74
CA SER A 457 -22.41 11.72 13.23
C SER A 457 -21.56 12.65 12.35
N GLY A 458 -20.40 12.20 11.87
CA GLY A 458 -19.53 12.87 10.89
C GLY A 458 -20.21 13.04 9.53
N ILE A 459 -20.83 11.99 9.00
CA ILE A 459 -21.58 12.03 7.73
C ILE A 459 -22.74 13.01 7.82
N ARG A 460 -23.54 12.95 8.89
CA ARG A 460 -24.64 13.90 9.14
C ARG A 460 -24.12 15.33 9.23
N TYR A 461 -23.03 15.55 9.98
CA TYR A 461 -22.42 16.87 10.09
C TYR A 461 -21.97 17.43 8.74
N TYR A 462 -21.37 16.59 7.90
CA TYR A 462 -20.88 16.94 6.55
C TYR A 462 -22.01 17.20 5.54
N ARG A 463 -23.11 16.43 5.61
CA ARG A 463 -24.26 16.54 4.69
C ARG A 463 -25.17 17.73 4.99
N VAL A 464 -25.37 18.06 6.26
CA VAL A 464 -26.27 19.17 6.68
C VAL A 464 -25.67 20.55 6.36
N ARG A 465 -24.34 20.64 6.20
CA ARG A 465 -23.63 21.89 5.92
C ARG A 465 -23.26 21.94 4.44
N SER A 466 -23.96 22.82 3.73
CA SER A 466 -23.67 23.09 2.33
C SER A 466 -22.37 23.87 2.20
N PRO A 467 -21.52 23.60 1.17
CA PRO A 467 -20.40 24.48 0.84
C PRO A 467 -20.86 25.81 0.22
N TYR A 468 -22.14 25.95 -0.08
CA TYR A 468 -22.74 27.15 -0.67
C TYR A 468 -23.25 28.08 0.43
N SER A 469 -23.01 29.38 0.25
CA SER A 469 -23.66 30.43 1.03
C SER A 469 -25.18 30.43 0.79
N GLU A 470 -25.93 31.23 1.54
CA GLU A 470 -27.37 31.36 1.29
C GLU A 470 -27.66 31.82 -0.16
N ARG A 471 -27.02 32.91 -0.59
CA ARG A 471 -27.06 33.40 -1.98
C ARG A 471 -26.61 32.33 -2.98
N GLY A 472 -25.55 31.58 -2.66
CA GLY A 472 -25.05 30.49 -3.50
C GLY A 472 -26.04 29.33 -3.66
N GLN A 473 -26.81 29.02 -2.61
CA GLN A 473 -27.85 28.01 -2.67
C GLN A 473 -29.00 28.47 -3.58
N GLU A 474 -29.37 29.75 -3.52
CA GLU A 474 -30.41 30.34 -4.38
C GLU A 474 -29.98 30.37 -5.84
N MET A 475 -28.76 30.84 -6.13
CA MET A 475 -28.21 30.81 -7.50
C MET A 475 -28.13 29.39 -8.04
N LYS A 476 -27.65 28.43 -7.24
CA LYS A 476 -27.64 27.02 -7.65
C LYS A 476 -29.05 26.50 -7.93
N TYR A 477 -30.02 26.86 -7.09
CA TYR A 477 -31.41 26.45 -7.27
C TYR A 477 -32.00 27.01 -8.58
N GLN A 478 -31.77 28.29 -8.89
CA GLN A 478 -32.17 28.89 -10.16
C GLN A 478 -31.54 28.17 -11.35
N ILE A 479 -30.23 27.89 -11.29
CA ILE A 479 -29.52 27.12 -12.34
C ILE A 479 -30.10 25.71 -12.47
N MET A 480 -30.50 25.07 -11.37
CA MET A 480 -31.14 23.75 -11.41
C MET A 480 -32.54 23.79 -12.06
N CYS A 481 -33.31 24.84 -11.82
CA CYS A 481 -34.63 25.04 -12.45
C CYS A 481 -34.49 25.32 -13.95
N PHE A 482 -33.53 26.18 -14.33
CA PHE A 482 -33.19 26.44 -15.73
C PHE A 482 -32.68 25.17 -16.43
N ARG A 483 -31.77 24.43 -15.78
CA ARG A 483 -31.29 23.14 -16.29
C ARG A 483 -32.44 22.14 -16.50
N LYS A 484 -33.42 22.10 -15.59
CA LYS A 484 -34.58 21.21 -15.72
C LYS A 484 -35.43 21.58 -16.94
N MET A 485 -35.65 22.87 -17.18
CA MET A 485 -36.30 23.35 -18.41
C MET A 485 -35.54 22.87 -19.65
N LEU A 486 -34.21 23.00 -19.66
CA LEU A 486 -33.39 22.53 -20.78
C LEU A 486 -33.38 20.99 -20.96
N ASP A 487 -33.51 20.23 -19.87
CA ASP A 487 -33.45 18.77 -19.88
C ASP A 487 -34.76 18.15 -20.42
N ASP A 488 -35.89 18.83 -20.19
CA ASP A 488 -37.24 18.46 -20.62
C ASP A 488 -37.62 19.07 -21.99
N ILE A 489 -36.67 19.72 -22.67
CA ILE A 489 -36.86 20.23 -24.04
C ILE A 489 -37.31 19.10 -24.97
N GLY A 490 -38.41 19.33 -25.69
CA GLY A 490 -39.10 18.34 -26.51
C GLY A 490 -40.46 17.89 -25.96
N ASN A 491 -40.74 18.14 -24.67
CA ASN A 491 -42.05 17.89 -24.05
C ASN A 491 -42.97 19.13 -24.05
N PHE A 492 -42.49 20.26 -24.58
CA PHE A 492 -43.23 21.50 -24.72
C PHE A 492 -42.81 22.19 -26.02
N ASP A 493 -43.72 23.01 -26.58
CA ASP A 493 -43.50 23.74 -27.82
C ASP A 493 -42.44 24.83 -27.65
N MET A 494 -41.28 24.65 -28.29
CA MET A 494 -40.14 25.56 -28.19
C MET A 494 -40.44 26.94 -28.79
N LYS A 495 -41.34 27.03 -29.79
CA LYS A 495 -41.72 28.30 -30.42
C LYS A 495 -42.49 29.22 -29.45
N LYS A 496 -43.09 28.65 -28.41
CA LYS A 496 -43.77 29.41 -27.34
C LYS A 496 -42.82 29.90 -26.23
N VAL A 497 -41.61 29.36 -26.17
CA VAL A 497 -40.62 29.68 -25.13
C VAL A 497 -39.72 30.83 -25.55
N GLY A 498 -39.44 30.97 -26.84
CA GLY A 498 -38.77 32.14 -27.37
C GLY A 498 -38.29 31.96 -28.80
N ASP A 499 -38.01 33.08 -29.46
CA ASP A 499 -37.51 33.13 -30.82
C ASP A 499 -36.08 32.59 -30.92
N LEU A 500 -35.63 32.28 -32.14
CA LEU A 500 -34.30 31.73 -32.41
C LEU A 500 -33.16 32.56 -31.79
N VAL A 501 -33.30 33.89 -31.72
CA VAL A 501 -32.35 34.80 -31.07
C VAL A 501 -32.17 34.48 -29.57
N LEU A 502 -33.24 34.09 -28.88
CA LEU A 502 -33.15 33.68 -27.47
C LEU A 502 -32.42 32.34 -27.33
N TRP A 503 -32.65 31.41 -28.26
CA TRP A 503 -31.97 30.11 -28.28
C TRP A 503 -30.46 30.25 -28.55
N GLU A 504 -30.04 31.22 -29.37
CA GLU A 504 -28.63 31.57 -29.54
C GLU A 504 -27.95 32.00 -28.23
N GLN A 505 -28.67 32.73 -27.38
CA GLN A 505 -28.18 33.14 -26.05
C GLN A 505 -28.17 31.98 -25.04
N ILE A 506 -29.08 31.00 -25.20
CA ILE A 506 -29.22 29.84 -24.30
C ILE A 506 -28.16 28.76 -24.60
N LEU A 507 -27.74 28.60 -25.85
CA LEU A 507 -26.85 27.51 -26.29
C LEU A 507 -25.51 27.42 -25.50
N PRO A 508 -24.80 28.52 -25.21
CA PRO A 508 -23.61 28.46 -24.33
C PRO A 508 -23.91 27.87 -22.94
N TYR A 509 -25.05 28.19 -22.35
CA TYR A 509 -25.46 27.63 -21.06
C TYR A 509 -25.84 26.16 -21.16
N ALA A 510 -26.49 25.74 -22.24
CA ALA A 510 -26.75 24.33 -22.51
C ALA A 510 -25.43 23.54 -22.62
N VAL A 511 -24.39 24.11 -23.24
CA VAL A 511 -23.05 23.51 -23.29
C VAL A 511 -22.43 23.42 -21.89
N SER A 512 -22.45 24.51 -21.12
CA SER A 512 -21.84 24.54 -19.79
C SER A 512 -22.53 23.61 -18.78
N LEU A 513 -23.83 23.34 -18.98
CA LEU A 513 -24.65 22.42 -18.19
C LEU A 513 -24.68 20.97 -18.74
N GLY A 514 -24.06 20.73 -19.89
CA GLY A 514 -23.95 19.40 -20.52
C GLY A 514 -25.23 18.91 -21.21
N LEU A 515 -26.09 19.82 -21.65
CA LEU A 515 -27.37 19.55 -22.33
C LEU A 515 -27.39 19.97 -23.81
N ALA A 516 -26.27 20.47 -24.35
CA ALA A 516 -26.17 20.98 -25.72
C ALA A 516 -26.75 20.03 -26.78
N SER A 517 -26.40 18.75 -26.76
CA SER A 517 -26.87 17.78 -27.76
C SER A 517 -28.40 17.62 -27.76
N LYS A 518 -29.05 17.69 -26.59
CA LYS A 518 -30.52 17.63 -26.48
C LYS A 518 -31.16 18.88 -27.05
N VAL A 519 -30.64 20.05 -26.68
CA VAL A 519 -31.16 21.34 -27.18
C VAL A 519 -31.01 21.42 -28.71
N ILE A 520 -29.84 21.06 -29.24
CA ILE A 520 -29.57 21.03 -30.69
C ILE A 520 -30.54 20.07 -31.41
N ALA A 521 -30.75 18.87 -30.87
CA ALA A 521 -31.68 17.91 -31.46
C ALA A 521 -33.12 18.44 -31.51
N ALA A 522 -33.57 19.10 -30.44
CA ALA A 522 -34.90 19.67 -30.40
C ALA A 522 -35.07 20.90 -31.29
N LEU A 523 -34.04 21.73 -31.46
CA LEU A 523 -34.05 22.83 -32.42
C LEU A 523 -34.23 22.31 -33.86
N LYS A 524 -33.55 21.20 -34.23
CA LYS A 524 -33.70 20.55 -35.55
C LYS A 524 -35.10 20.00 -35.83
N VAL A 525 -35.84 19.65 -34.77
CA VAL A 525 -37.18 19.07 -34.88
C VAL A 525 -38.26 20.15 -34.92
N ASN A 526 -38.07 21.26 -34.20
CA ASN A 526 -39.10 22.29 -34.02
C ASN A 526 -38.98 23.47 -35.00
N PHE A 527 -37.87 23.65 -35.71
CA PHE A 527 -37.66 24.75 -36.65
C PHE A 527 -37.22 24.22 -38.02
N ASP A 528 -37.71 24.86 -39.08
CA ASP A 528 -37.35 24.46 -40.44
C ASP A 528 -35.89 24.81 -40.76
N THR A 529 -35.28 24.13 -41.73
CA THR A 529 -33.88 24.38 -42.12
C THR A 529 -33.64 25.83 -42.56
N ALA A 530 -34.61 26.45 -43.23
CA ALA A 530 -34.55 27.87 -43.60
C ALA A 530 -34.63 28.81 -42.37
N GLU A 531 -35.44 28.48 -41.36
CA GLU A 531 -35.48 29.23 -40.09
C GLU A 531 -34.16 29.05 -39.33
N LEU A 532 -33.65 27.83 -39.24
CA LEU A 532 -32.40 27.55 -38.52
C LEU A 532 -31.17 28.22 -39.15
N THR A 533 -31.16 28.47 -40.48
CA THR A 533 -30.09 29.25 -41.13
C THR A 533 -30.00 30.69 -40.62
N THR A 534 -31.05 31.22 -39.99
CA THR A 534 -31.02 32.55 -39.38
C THR A 534 -30.31 32.57 -38.03
N MET A 535 -29.94 31.42 -37.45
CA MET A 535 -29.11 31.32 -36.22
C MET A 535 -27.62 31.60 -36.49
N GLY A 536 -27.32 32.51 -37.42
CA GLY A 536 -26.00 33.02 -37.80
C GLY A 536 -24.83 32.06 -37.54
N VAL A 537 -24.07 32.35 -36.49
CA VAL A 537 -22.82 31.65 -36.12
C VAL A 537 -23.06 30.22 -35.61
N TYR A 538 -24.24 29.91 -35.06
CA TYR A 538 -24.51 28.60 -34.47
C TYR A 538 -25.00 27.56 -35.46
N TYR A 539 -25.66 27.98 -36.54
CA TYR A 539 -26.18 27.06 -37.55
C TYR A 539 -25.08 26.17 -38.16
N PRO A 540 -24.00 26.68 -38.78
CA PRO A 540 -23.00 25.81 -39.41
C PRO A 540 -22.15 24.99 -38.42
N ILE A 541 -22.17 25.33 -37.13
CA ILE A 541 -21.15 24.89 -36.14
C ILE A 541 -21.70 23.88 -35.13
N LEU A 542 -23.00 23.98 -34.84
CA LEU A 542 -23.70 23.13 -33.89
C LEU A 542 -24.88 22.36 -34.53
N ILE A 543 -25.50 22.89 -35.61
CA ILE A 543 -26.79 22.40 -36.11
C ILE A 543 -26.68 21.79 -37.52
N GLY A 544 -26.18 22.51 -38.52
CA GLY A 544 -26.08 22.11 -39.93
C GLY A 544 -24.83 21.32 -40.33
N GLY A 545 -23.80 21.25 -39.46
CA GLY A 545 -22.58 20.47 -39.69
C GLY A 545 -22.70 18.99 -39.30
N ASN A 546 -21.91 18.12 -39.93
CA ASN A 546 -21.84 16.68 -39.60
C ASN A 546 -21.10 16.39 -38.27
N TRP A 547 -20.43 17.38 -37.68
CA TRP A 547 -19.59 17.24 -36.49
C TRP A 547 -19.83 18.39 -35.51
N ASN A 548 -19.87 18.09 -34.22
CA ASN A 548 -20.10 19.07 -33.15
C ASN A 548 -18.78 19.72 -32.71
N PHE A 549 -18.68 21.06 -32.83
CA PHE A 549 -17.52 21.84 -32.39
C PHE A 549 -17.17 21.59 -30.91
N ASN A 550 -18.18 21.56 -30.03
CA ASN A 550 -17.97 21.34 -28.59
C ASN A 550 -17.24 20.03 -28.30
N ASP A 551 -17.64 18.94 -28.96
CA ASP A 551 -17.07 17.62 -28.73
C ASP A 551 -15.64 17.53 -29.26
N THR A 552 -15.37 18.21 -30.37
CA THR A 552 -14.03 18.29 -30.99
C THR A 552 -13.07 19.13 -30.15
N LEU A 553 -13.52 20.27 -29.63
CA LEU A 553 -12.72 21.16 -28.78
C LEU A 553 -12.41 20.49 -27.44
N THR A 554 -13.41 19.93 -26.76
CA THR A 554 -13.22 19.28 -25.45
C THR A 554 -12.25 18.11 -25.53
N THR A 555 -12.35 17.30 -26.60
CA THR A 555 -11.42 16.19 -26.86
C THR A 555 -10.01 16.67 -27.18
N SER A 556 -9.87 17.70 -28.00
CA SER A 556 -8.57 18.23 -28.43
C SER A 556 -7.82 18.90 -27.27
N LEU A 557 -8.53 19.72 -26.48
CA LEU A 557 -8.02 20.37 -25.28
C LEU A 557 -7.69 19.35 -24.18
N GLY A 558 -8.58 18.37 -23.96
CA GLY A 558 -8.34 17.28 -23.01
C GLY A 558 -7.09 16.46 -23.37
N SER A 559 -6.94 16.09 -24.64
CA SER A 559 -5.76 15.36 -25.13
C SER A 559 -4.46 16.16 -25.01
N ALA A 560 -4.53 17.49 -25.06
CA ALA A 560 -3.38 18.38 -24.99
C ALA A 560 -2.88 18.63 -23.56
N ILE A 561 -3.66 18.24 -22.53
CA ILE A 561 -3.42 18.62 -21.13
C ILE A 561 -3.15 17.40 -20.19
N THR A 562 -3.41 16.16 -20.62
CA THR A 562 -3.41 14.97 -19.72
C THR A 562 -2.09 14.24 -19.49
N ASN A 563 -0.95 14.71 -20.01
CA ASN A 563 0.34 14.06 -19.73
C ASN A 563 1.02 14.76 -18.54
N TYR A 564 1.65 13.99 -17.64
CA TYR A 564 2.59 14.38 -16.57
C TYR A 564 2.07 14.46 -15.12
N ASN A 565 2.43 13.44 -14.31
CA ASN A 565 2.78 13.58 -12.88
C ASN A 565 3.41 12.28 -12.33
N SER A 566 4.74 12.24 -12.13
CA SER A 566 5.40 11.36 -11.15
C SER A 566 6.91 11.58 -11.07
N SER A 567 7.41 12.00 -9.90
CA SER A 567 8.66 11.49 -9.30
C SER A 567 8.82 11.98 -7.86
N SER A 568 9.12 11.05 -6.94
CA SER A 568 10.09 11.26 -5.85
C SER A 568 10.49 9.91 -5.21
N SER A 569 11.61 9.98 -4.50
CA SER A 569 12.64 8.98 -4.19
C SER A 569 12.65 8.43 -2.76
N GLY A 570 13.17 7.20 -2.59
CA GLY A 570 14.19 6.81 -1.58
C GLY A 570 13.80 6.45 -0.13
N GLY A 571 14.51 5.45 0.45
CA GLY A 571 14.74 5.34 1.91
C GLY A 571 14.82 3.92 2.51
N SER A 572 15.82 3.68 3.36
CA SER A 572 16.35 2.39 3.90
C SER A 572 16.13 2.22 5.44
N SER A 573 16.38 1.01 6.00
CA SER A 573 16.76 0.63 7.42
C SER A 573 16.12 -0.72 7.84
N GLY A 574 16.62 -1.62 8.71
CA GLY A 574 17.81 -1.74 9.56
C GLY A 574 17.49 -2.27 11.00
N GLY A 575 18.03 -3.45 11.41
CA GLY A 575 18.56 -3.77 12.77
C GLY A 575 17.75 -4.55 13.86
N PHE A 576 18.35 -5.63 14.42
CA PHE A 576 18.70 -5.93 15.87
C PHE A 576 18.55 -7.39 16.39
N SER A 577 19.33 -7.73 17.45
CA SER A 577 19.67 -9.06 18.03
C SER A 577 19.45 -9.18 19.57
N GLY A 578 19.47 -10.41 20.14
CA GLY A 578 19.35 -10.71 21.59
C GLY A 578 20.23 -11.89 22.08
N GLY A 579 20.83 -11.80 23.28
CA GLY A 579 22.05 -12.53 23.74
C GLY A 579 21.95 -14.00 24.22
N SER A 580 23.10 -14.63 24.53
CA SER A 580 23.31 -16.09 24.76
C SER A 580 23.97 -16.50 26.09
N SER A 581 23.94 -17.80 26.44
CA SER A 581 24.44 -18.34 27.71
C SER A 581 25.93 -18.76 27.70
N GLY A 582 26.51 -18.92 26.51
CA GLY A 582 27.95 -19.12 26.30
C GLY A 582 28.35 -20.46 25.68
N GLY A 583 27.41 -21.33 25.28
CA GLY A 583 27.68 -22.60 24.62
C GLY A 583 28.37 -22.47 23.26
N PHE A 584 29.03 -23.55 22.84
CA PHE A 584 29.71 -23.66 21.54
C PHE A 584 28.69 -23.76 20.38
N GLY A 585 29.11 -23.55 19.13
CA GLY A 585 28.24 -23.73 17.96
C GLY A 585 27.51 -22.46 17.49
N GLY A 586 27.82 -21.29 18.07
CA GLY A 586 27.13 -20.03 17.73
C GLY A 586 27.39 -19.57 16.29
N GLY A 587 28.53 -19.96 15.71
CA GLY A 587 28.88 -19.68 14.33
C GLY A 587 28.18 -20.56 13.28
N SER A 588 27.34 -21.51 13.69
CA SER A 588 26.67 -22.42 12.76
C SER A 588 25.60 -21.74 11.93
N GLY A 589 25.41 -22.19 10.69
CA GLY A 589 24.46 -21.57 9.77
C GLY A 589 24.51 -22.14 8.36
N GLY A 590 23.56 -21.75 7.51
CA GLY A 590 23.46 -22.27 6.17
C GLY A 590 22.48 -21.49 5.30
N GLY A 591 22.51 -21.81 4.01
CA GLY A 591 21.70 -21.17 2.99
C GLY A 591 21.77 -21.90 1.65
N ALA A 592 21.24 -21.26 0.61
CA ALA A 592 21.26 -21.75 -0.77
C ALA A 592 22.02 -20.79 -1.69
N PHE A 593 22.50 -21.31 -2.83
CA PHE A 593 23.29 -20.57 -3.81
C PHE A 593 23.03 -21.05 -5.24
#